data_AF-A0AAP9R1X0-F1
#
_entry.id   AF-A0AAP9R1X0-F1
#
_cell.length_a   1.000
_cell.length_b   1.000
_cell.length_c   1.000
_cell.angle_alpha   90.00
_cell.angle_beta   90.00
_cell.angle_gamma   90.00
#
_symmetry.space_group_name_H-M   'P 1'
#
loop_
_entity.id
_entity.type
_entity.pdbx_description
1 polymer ?
#
loop_
_entity_poly.entity_id
_entity_poly.type
_entity_poly.pdbx_seq_one_letter_code
_entity_poly.pdbx_strand_id
1 'polypeptide(L)'
;MNKVVNLIAAMGKCIPELDVAPLYANHPDNAEQLTILDWIYNHLKEQGLIEYAEWAEYNGYIPGLKPLVKISLSEEPSNFIFSLIEKIDWSIANIDPFELPYVMPWLEHINHYLKPHNLRLVDLLPFENPYFICIKDDAVLLQELCSALEVYDIDINSRSAMDQRQVSECVELIISE
;
A
#
# COMPACT_ATOMS: atom_id res chain seq x y z
N MET A 1 17.63 -5.86 -23.15
CA MET A 1 17.32 -4.62 -22.40
C MET A 1 17.34 -5.00 -20.91
N ASN A 2 18.00 -4.22 -20.05
CA ASN A 2 18.27 -4.61 -18.65
C ASN A 2 16.98 -4.55 -17.81
N LYS A 3 16.57 -5.68 -17.20
CA LYS A 3 15.32 -5.81 -16.42
C LYS A 3 15.23 -4.79 -15.28
N VAL A 4 16.35 -4.52 -14.59
CA VAL A 4 16.40 -3.56 -13.48
C VAL A 4 16.16 -2.13 -13.99
N VAL A 5 16.67 -1.79 -15.18
CA VAL A 5 16.45 -0.47 -15.79
C VAL A 5 14.97 -0.23 -16.11
N ASN A 6 14.25 -1.27 -16.53
CA ASN A 6 12.80 -1.19 -16.75
C ASN A 6 12.04 -0.96 -15.44
N LEU A 7 12.43 -1.65 -14.37
CA LEU A 7 11.86 -1.45 -13.04
C LEU A 7 12.08 -0.01 -12.54
N ILE A 8 13.30 0.50 -12.62
CA ILE A 8 13.61 1.89 -12.24
C ILE A 8 12.77 2.88 -13.06
N ALA A 9 12.65 2.66 -14.36
CA ALA A 9 11.86 3.52 -15.23
C ALA A 9 10.36 3.49 -14.86
N ALA A 10 9.80 2.32 -14.58
CA ALA A 10 8.42 2.18 -14.15
C ALA A 10 8.18 2.87 -12.79
N MET A 11 9.06 2.63 -11.80
CA MET A 11 9.02 3.30 -10.51
C MET A 11 9.07 4.83 -10.65
N GLY A 12 9.99 5.36 -11.48
CA GLY A 12 10.13 6.81 -11.70
C GLY A 12 8.89 7.47 -12.33
N LYS A 13 8.10 6.71 -13.09
CA LYS A 13 6.81 7.21 -13.62
C LYS A 13 5.72 7.15 -12.56
N CYS A 14 5.68 6.09 -11.75
CA CYS A 14 4.57 5.77 -10.86
C CYS A 14 4.67 6.44 -9.50
N ILE A 15 5.85 6.45 -8.88
CA ILE A 15 6.08 6.94 -7.52
C ILE A 15 6.31 8.46 -7.57
N PRO A 16 5.43 9.29 -7.00
CA PRO A 16 5.61 10.73 -6.95
C PRO A 16 6.88 11.08 -6.17
N GLU A 17 7.59 12.10 -6.65
CA GLU A 17 8.80 12.66 -5.98
C GLU A 17 10.01 11.71 -5.89
N LEU A 18 9.99 10.56 -6.59
CA LEU A 18 11.14 9.65 -6.67
C LEU A 18 12.30 10.26 -7.47
N ASP A 19 13.47 10.36 -6.84
CA ASP A 19 14.75 10.51 -7.53
C ASP A 19 15.28 9.14 -7.92
N VAL A 20 15.35 8.89 -9.23
CA VAL A 20 15.83 7.64 -9.82
C VAL A 20 17.35 7.57 -9.96
N ALA A 21 18.07 8.70 -9.83
CA ALA A 21 19.50 8.73 -10.05
C ALA A 21 20.29 7.78 -9.11
N PRO A 22 19.97 7.69 -7.79
CA PRO A 22 20.63 6.74 -6.90
C PRO A 22 20.41 5.29 -7.31
N LEU A 23 19.22 4.95 -7.83
CA LEU A 23 18.87 3.58 -8.24
C LEU A 23 19.66 3.15 -9.49
N TYR A 24 19.98 4.08 -10.38
CA TYR A 24 20.86 3.78 -11.53
C TYR A 24 22.35 3.70 -11.15
N ALA A 25 22.75 4.33 -10.05
CA ALA A 25 24.14 4.32 -9.59
C ALA A 25 24.49 3.07 -8.78
N ASN A 26 23.50 2.47 -8.10
CA ASN A 26 23.67 1.28 -7.28
C ASN A 26 22.65 0.21 -7.68
N HIS A 27 23.12 -0.86 -8.31
CA HIS A 27 22.26 -1.96 -8.77
C HIS A 27 22.17 -3.06 -7.70
N PRO A 28 21.08 -3.85 -7.70
CA PRO A 28 20.97 -4.99 -6.81
C PRO A 28 22.05 -6.04 -7.13
N ASP A 29 22.52 -6.73 -6.08
CA ASP A 29 23.59 -7.73 -6.19
C ASP A 29 23.22 -8.90 -7.10
N ASN A 30 21.95 -9.31 -7.05
CA ASN A 30 21.38 -10.36 -7.88
C ASN A 30 19.89 -10.08 -8.16
N ALA A 31 19.23 -10.99 -8.88
CA ALA A 31 17.82 -10.86 -9.26
C ALA A 31 16.86 -11.68 -8.38
N GLU A 32 17.30 -12.12 -7.20
CA GLU A 32 16.44 -12.84 -6.24
C GLU A 32 15.44 -11.87 -5.60
N GLN A 33 14.22 -12.36 -5.35
CA GLN A 33 13.09 -11.56 -4.86
C GLN A 33 13.43 -10.70 -3.63
N LEU A 34 14.06 -11.29 -2.61
CA LEU A 34 14.42 -10.58 -1.37
C LEU A 34 15.53 -9.54 -1.61
N THR A 35 16.53 -9.85 -2.43
CA THR A 35 17.58 -8.90 -2.81
C THR A 35 16.99 -7.67 -3.51
N ILE A 36 16.01 -7.89 -4.39
CA ILE A 36 15.30 -6.81 -5.09
C ILE A 36 14.43 -6.01 -4.12
N LEU A 37 13.70 -6.67 -3.23
CA LEU A 37 12.91 -6.01 -2.19
C LEU A 37 13.78 -5.14 -1.29
N ASP A 38 14.86 -5.68 -0.76
CA ASP A 38 15.79 -4.95 0.13
C ASP A 38 16.38 -3.73 -0.59
N TRP A 39 16.75 -3.89 -1.86
CA TRP A 39 17.25 -2.81 -2.69
C TRP A 39 16.18 -1.71 -2.92
N ILE A 40 14.94 -2.08 -3.26
CA ILE A 40 13.82 -1.14 -3.39
C ILE A 40 13.59 -0.42 -2.05
N TYR A 41 13.52 -1.19 -0.95
CA TYR A 41 13.23 -0.67 0.38
C TYR A 41 14.27 0.36 0.79
N ASN A 42 15.57 0.04 0.71
CA ASN A 42 16.63 0.95 1.13
C ASN A 42 16.59 2.27 0.34
N HIS A 43 16.48 2.20 -0.99
CA HIS A 43 16.48 3.40 -1.84
C HIS A 43 15.22 4.26 -1.69
N LEU A 44 14.05 3.64 -1.53
CA LEU A 44 12.83 4.39 -1.29
C LEU A 44 12.77 4.93 0.14
N LYS A 45 13.30 4.20 1.13
CA LYS A 45 13.28 4.60 2.54
C LYS A 45 14.14 5.84 2.78
N GLU A 46 15.32 5.90 2.16
CA GLU A 46 16.19 7.09 2.17
C GLU A 46 15.49 8.35 1.66
N GLN A 47 14.49 8.19 0.78
CA GLN A 47 13.72 9.27 0.19
C GLN A 47 12.36 9.50 0.88
N GLY A 48 12.01 8.69 1.88
CA GLY A 48 10.70 8.71 2.54
C GLY A 48 9.54 8.28 1.64
N LEU A 49 9.78 7.33 0.73
CA LEU A 49 8.83 6.88 -0.30
C LEU A 49 8.34 5.44 -0.10
N ILE A 50 8.84 4.75 0.93
CA ILE A 50 8.35 3.46 1.38
C ILE A 50 8.25 3.42 2.90
N GLU A 51 7.27 2.69 3.40
CA GLU A 51 7.10 2.42 4.82
C GLU A 51 6.85 0.93 5.02
N TYR A 52 7.59 0.35 5.96
CA TYR A 52 7.34 -0.99 6.46
C TYR A 52 6.49 -0.87 7.73
N ALA A 53 5.49 -1.72 7.86
CA ALA A 53 4.67 -1.83 9.07
C ALA A 53 4.52 -3.30 9.45
N GLU A 54 4.47 -3.60 10.75
CA GLU A 54 4.06 -4.93 11.21
C GLU A 54 2.55 -5.05 11.12
N TRP A 55 2.04 -6.10 10.48
CA TRP A 55 0.61 -6.19 10.15
C TRP A 55 -0.29 -6.31 11.38
N ALA A 56 0.22 -6.93 12.44
CA ALA A 56 -0.43 -6.95 13.76
C ALA A 56 -0.60 -5.56 14.38
N GLU A 57 0.21 -4.59 13.99
CA GLU A 57 0.29 -3.26 14.59
C GLU A 57 -0.38 -2.18 13.72
N TYR A 58 -0.70 -2.50 12.46
CA TYR A 58 -1.33 -1.55 11.56
C TYR A 58 -2.82 -1.41 11.83
N ASN A 59 -3.22 -0.19 12.21
CA ASN A 59 -4.58 0.13 12.63
C ASN A 59 -5.18 1.29 11.80
N GLY A 60 -4.78 1.36 10.53
CA GLY A 60 -5.33 2.32 9.58
C GLY A 60 -4.81 3.75 9.69
N TYR A 61 -3.66 3.97 10.35
CA TYR A 61 -2.98 5.25 10.29
C TYR A 61 -2.48 5.53 8.85
N ILE A 62 -2.42 6.80 8.46
CA ILE A 62 -1.88 7.17 7.14
C ILE A 62 -0.35 7.06 7.18
N PRO A 63 0.29 6.24 6.31
CA PRO A 63 1.74 6.10 6.26
C PRO A 63 2.46 7.45 6.11
N GLY A 64 3.59 7.62 6.80
CA GLY A 64 4.41 8.83 6.83
C GLY A 64 5.20 9.11 5.55
N LEU A 65 4.63 8.76 4.39
CA LEU A 65 5.26 8.88 3.09
C LEU A 65 5.28 10.34 2.63
N LYS A 66 6.41 10.78 2.08
CA LYS A 66 6.65 12.15 1.63
C LYS A 66 5.53 12.73 0.73
N PRO A 67 4.94 12.00 -0.24
CA PRO A 67 3.83 12.51 -1.05
C PRO A 67 2.55 12.78 -0.23
N LEU A 68 2.36 12.05 0.88
CA LEU A 68 1.16 12.12 1.72
C LEU A 68 1.24 13.24 2.77
N VAL A 69 2.44 13.58 3.24
CA VAL A 69 2.65 14.62 4.28
C VAL A 69 2.06 15.99 3.89
N LYS A 70 1.94 16.27 2.60
CA LYS A 70 1.40 17.55 2.08
C LYS A 70 -0.11 17.53 1.89
N ILE A 71 -0.76 16.38 2.06
CA ILE A 71 -2.19 16.22 1.85
C ILE A 71 -2.90 16.53 3.16
N SER A 72 -3.88 17.43 3.10
CA SER A 72 -4.80 17.66 4.20
C SER A 72 -6.09 16.92 3.90
N LEU A 73 -6.40 15.91 4.72
CA LEU A 73 -7.71 15.27 4.69
C LEU A 73 -8.70 16.06 5.55
N SER A 74 -9.97 16.03 5.17
CA SER A 74 -11.05 16.68 5.92
C SER A 74 -11.41 15.96 7.21
N GLU A 75 -11.09 14.67 7.27
CA GLU A 75 -11.31 13.77 8.40
C GLU A 75 -10.27 12.66 8.39
N GLU A 76 -10.11 12.00 9.53
CA GLU A 76 -9.23 10.84 9.68
C GLU A 76 -9.98 9.57 9.21
N PRO A 77 -9.53 8.88 8.15
CA PRO A 77 -10.26 7.75 7.58
C PRO A 77 -10.48 6.59 8.57
N SER A 78 -9.51 6.32 9.44
CA SER A 78 -9.60 5.22 10.42
C SER A 78 -10.77 5.38 11.39
N ASN A 79 -11.19 6.61 11.73
CA ASN A 79 -12.29 6.86 12.65
C ASN A 79 -13.60 6.21 12.20
N PHE A 80 -13.87 6.18 10.90
CA PHE A 80 -15.09 5.55 10.38
C PHE A 80 -15.09 4.05 10.64
N ILE A 81 -13.98 3.37 10.32
CA ILE A 81 -13.84 1.91 10.52
C ILE A 81 -13.87 1.57 12.02
N PHE A 82 -13.19 2.35 12.88
CA PHE A 82 -13.31 2.17 14.32
C PHE A 82 -14.75 2.28 14.81
N SER A 83 -15.54 3.24 14.29
CA SER A 83 -16.95 3.35 14.64
C SER A 83 -17.82 2.15 14.21
N LEU A 84 -17.38 1.38 13.21
CA LEU A 84 -18.00 0.12 12.82
C LEU A 84 -17.58 -1.01 13.76
N ILE A 85 -16.28 -1.09 14.10
CA ILE A 85 -15.73 -2.08 15.04
C ILE A 85 -16.39 -1.94 16.42
N GLU A 86 -16.62 -0.73 16.90
CA GLU A 86 -17.29 -0.45 18.18
C GLU A 86 -18.75 -0.94 18.22
N LYS A 87 -19.38 -1.15 17.05
CA LYS A 87 -20.77 -1.59 16.93
C LYS A 87 -20.90 -3.10 16.73
N ILE A 88 -19.80 -3.85 16.68
CA ILE A 88 -19.81 -5.30 16.50
C ILE A 88 -20.49 -5.95 17.71
N ASP A 89 -21.52 -6.77 17.44
CA ASP A 89 -22.06 -7.67 18.45
C ASP A 89 -21.19 -8.93 18.52
N TRP A 90 -20.22 -8.90 19.43
CA TRP A 90 -19.28 -9.98 19.67
C TRP A 90 -19.93 -11.30 20.14
N SER A 91 -21.21 -11.29 20.52
CA SER A 91 -21.93 -12.53 20.85
C SER A 91 -22.34 -13.35 19.63
N ILE A 92 -22.33 -12.73 18.43
CA ILE A 92 -22.73 -13.36 17.17
C ILE A 92 -21.66 -13.28 16.07
N ALA A 93 -20.61 -12.48 16.26
CA ALA A 93 -19.50 -12.36 15.32
C ALA A 93 -18.75 -13.70 15.14
N ASN A 94 -18.36 -14.02 13.90
CA ASN A 94 -17.66 -15.28 13.56
C ASN A 94 -16.15 -15.09 13.28
N ILE A 95 -15.62 -13.89 13.55
CA ILE A 95 -14.20 -13.55 13.40
C ILE A 95 -13.47 -13.50 14.75
N ASP A 96 -12.20 -13.93 14.77
CA ASP A 96 -11.31 -13.67 15.92
C ASP A 96 -10.97 -12.16 15.98
N PRO A 97 -11.22 -11.46 17.10
CA PRO A 97 -10.84 -10.06 17.26
C PRO A 97 -9.38 -9.74 16.91
N PHE A 98 -8.45 -10.70 17.08
CA PHE A 98 -7.04 -10.53 16.72
C PHE A 98 -6.80 -10.49 15.21
N GLU A 99 -7.74 -10.97 14.39
CA GLU A 99 -7.64 -10.92 12.93
C GLU A 99 -8.10 -9.57 12.35
N LEU A 100 -8.85 -8.76 13.11
CA LEU A 100 -9.37 -7.47 12.63
C LEU A 100 -8.30 -6.57 11.98
N PRO A 101 -7.10 -6.35 12.54
CA PRO A 101 -6.09 -5.50 11.90
C PRO A 101 -5.75 -5.93 10.46
N TYR A 102 -5.79 -7.23 10.19
CA TYR A 102 -5.38 -7.83 8.92
C TYR A 102 -6.45 -7.78 7.84
N VAL A 103 -7.73 -7.82 8.24
CA VAL A 103 -8.85 -8.01 7.30
C VAL A 103 -9.65 -6.73 7.05
N MET A 104 -9.57 -5.74 7.95
CA MET A 104 -10.31 -4.49 7.78
C MET A 104 -9.80 -3.70 6.55
N PRO A 105 -10.69 -3.05 5.78
CA PRO A 105 -10.35 -2.37 4.53
C PRO A 105 -9.70 -0.99 4.76
N TRP A 106 -8.66 -0.94 5.59
CA TRP A 106 -8.00 0.29 6.01
C TRP A 106 -7.45 1.10 4.83
N LEU A 107 -6.64 0.46 3.99
CA LEU A 107 -5.97 1.12 2.86
C LEU A 107 -6.94 1.48 1.74
N GLU A 108 -7.91 0.59 1.48
CA GLU A 108 -8.98 0.81 0.54
C GLU A 108 -9.79 2.04 0.93
N HIS A 109 -10.09 2.21 2.22
CA HIS A 109 -10.77 3.40 2.70
C HIS A 109 -9.90 4.65 2.62
N ILE A 110 -8.63 4.59 3.03
CA ILE A 110 -7.69 5.73 2.86
C ILE A 110 -7.60 6.13 1.38
N ASN A 111 -7.56 5.16 0.46
CA ASN A 111 -7.49 5.41 -0.98
C ASN A 111 -8.71 6.14 -1.53
N HIS A 112 -9.88 6.05 -0.90
CA HIS A 112 -11.03 6.89 -1.25
C HIS A 112 -10.70 8.38 -1.10
N TYR A 113 -10.01 8.76 -0.02
CA TYR A 113 -9.64 10.13 0.28
C TYR A 113 -8.43 10.61 -0.53
N LEU A 114 -7.57 9.70 -0.97
CA LEU A 114 -6.40 10.04 -1.82
C LEU A 114 -6.77 10.20 -3.31
N LYS A 115 -7.87 9.61 -3.75
CA LYS A 115 -8.33 9.64 -5.15
C LYS A 115 -8.46 11.06 -5.73
N PRO A 116 -9.05 12.06 -5.04
CA PRO A 116 -9.08 13.45 -5.53
C PRO A 116 -7.70 14.08 -5.76
N HIS A 117 -6.65 13.53 -5.15
CA HIS A 117 -5.26 13.95 -5.30
C HIS A 117 -4.51 13.17 -6.39
N ASN A 118 -5.18 12.27 -7.12
CA ASN A 118 -4.58 11.32 -8.07
C ASN A 118 -3.48 10.47 -7.43
N LEU A 119 -3.69 10.07 -6.17
CA LEU A 119 -2.75 9.27 -5.39
C LEU A 119 -3.43 8.01 -4.86
N ARG A 120 -2.63 6.98 -4.65
CA ARG A 120 -3.06 5.68 -4.15
C ARG A 120 -1.95 5.03 -3.34
N LEU A 121 -2.27 4.51 -2.16
CA LEU A 121 -1.46 3.60 -1.38
C LEU A 121 -1.60 2.17 -1.93
N VAL A 122 -0.48 1.48 -2.04
CA VAL A 122 -0.42 0.05 -2.37
C VAL A 122 0.63 -0.62 -1.50
N ASP A 123 0.54 -1.94 -1.34
CA ASP A 123 1.55 -2.77 -0.67
C ASP A 123 2.16 -3.79 -1.63
N LEU A 124 3.44 -4.10 -1.40
CA LEU A 124 4.15 -5.14 -2.13
C LEU A 124 3.82 -6.53 -1.57
N LEU A 125 3.60 -7.49 -2.46
CA LEU A 125 3.33 -8.90 -2.19
C LEU A 125 4.49 -9.77 -2.69
N PRO A 126 4.67 -11.00 -2.18
CA PRO A 126 3.82 -11.73 -1.22
C PRO A 126 4.42 -11.74 0.21
N PHE A 127 4.91 -10.59 0.68
CA PHE A 127 5.60 -10.52 1.97
C PHE A 127 4.61 -10.60 3.14
N GLU A 128 5.06 -11.17 4.26
CA GLU A 128 4.26 -11.33 5.49
C GLU A 128 3.76 -9.99 6.03
N ASN A 129 4.64 -8.99 5.97
CA ASN A 129 4.37 -7.64 6.43
C ASN A 129 4.36 -6.68 5.23
N PRO A 130 3.48 -5.67 5.25
CA PRO A 130 3.36 -4.72 4.16
C PRO A 130 4.62 -3.87 3.96
N TYR A 131 4.85 -3.57 2.69
CA TYR A 131 5.73 -2.48 2.27
C TYR A 131 4.89 -1.47 1.50
N PHE A 132 4.49 -0.41 2.19
CA PHE A 132 3.63 0.63 1.64
C PHE A 132 4.38 1.59 0.75
N ILE A 133 3.85 1.82 -0.44
CA ILE A 133 4.27 2.90 -1.32
C ILE A 133 3.06 3.71 -1.75
N CYS A 134 3.27 5.01 -1.95
CA CYS A 134 2.29 5.89 -2.58
C CYS A 134 2.63 6.01 -4.06
N ILE A 135 1.67 5.72 -4.93
CA ILE A 135 1.80 5.84 -6.38
C ILE A 135 0.78 6.86 -6.91
N LYS A 136 0.98 7.28 -8.15
CA LYS A 136 -0.06 7.98 -8.92
C LYS A 136 -1.23 7.02 -9.19
N ASP A 137 -2.46 7.49 -9.00
CA ASP A 137 -3.68 6.73 -9.27
C ASP A 137 -3.97 6.69 -10.79
N ASP A 138 -3.14 5.95 -11.52
CA ASP A 138 -3.22 5.75 -12.97
C ASP A 138 -3.06 4.26 -13.30
N ALA A 139 -4.10 3.67 -13.91
CA ALA A 139 -4.15 2.24 -14.19
C ALA A 139 -3.09 1.77 -15.19
N VAL A 140 -2.70 2.62 -16.16
CA VAL A 140 -1.66 2.28 -17.14
C VAL A 140 -0.30 2.26 -16.46
N LEU A 141 -0.01 3.27 -15.65
CA LEU A 141 1.23 3.33 -14.88
C LEU A 141 1.32 2.17 -13.87
N LEU A 142 0.23 1.88 -13.15
CA LEU A 142 0.18 0.74 -12.25
C LEU A 142 0.46 -0.58 -12.98
N GLN A 143 -0.14 -0.81 -14.14
CA GLN A 143 0.12 -2.02 -14.92
C GLN A 143 1.58 -2.10 -15.39
N GLU A 144 2.19 -0.99 -15.81
CA GLU A 144 3.61 -0.94 -16.16
C GLU A 144 4.50 -1.32 -14.96
N LEU A 145 4.18 -0.83 -13.75
CA LEU A 145 4.90 -1.15 -12.53
C LEU A 145 4.73 -2.62 -12.12
N CYS A 146 3.50 -3.15 -12.15
CA CYS A 146 3.22 -4.56 -11.86
C CYS A 146 4.03 -5.47 -12.78
N SER A 147 3.98 -5.24 -14.10
CA SER A 147 4.73 -6.06 -15.07
C SER A 147 6.25 -5.94 -14.90
N ALA A 148 6.77 -4.84 -14.35
CA ALA A 148 8.19 -4.69 -14.09
C ALA A 148 8.64 -5.42 -12.81
N LEU A 149 7.77 -5.48 -11.79
CA LEU A 149 8.03 -6.18 -10.52
C LEU A 149 7.82 -7.69 -10.63
N GLU A 150 6.83 -8.14 -11.41
CA GLU A 150 6.49 -9.57 -11.62
C GLU A 150 7.68 -10.38 -12.16
N VAL A 151 8.60 -9.73 -12.88
CA VAL A 151 9.85 -10.33 -13.37
C VAL A 151 10.77 -10.84 -12.23
N TYR A 152 10.54 -10.36 -11.01
CA TYR A 152 11.24 -10.69 -9.79
C TYR A 152 10.34 -11.38 -8.75
N ASP A 153 9.19 -11.90 -9.20
CA ASP A 153 8.16 -12.52 -8.36
C ASP A 153 7.59 -11.57 -7.29
N ILE A 154 7.63 -10.25 -7.52
CA ILE A 154 7.02 -9.25 -6.63
C ILE A 154 5.72 -8.77 -7.26
N ASP A 155 4.64 -8.82 -6.50
CA ASP A 155 3.32 -8.36 -6.90
C ASP A 155 2.94 -7.06 -6.17
N ILE A 156 1.87 -6.40 -6.64
CA ILE A 156 1.28 -5.24 -5.97
C ILE A 156 -0.17 -5.55 -5.61
N ASN A 157 -0.50 -5.40 -4.33
CA ASN A 157 -1.90 -5.28 -3.94
C ASN A 157 -2.39 -3.86 -4.26
N SER A 158 -3.28 -3.76 -5.24
CA SER A 158 -3.75 -2.47 -5.76
C SER A 158 -4.65 -1.68 -4.81
N ARG A 159 -5.17 -2.30 -3.73
CA ARG A 159 -6.00 -1.67 -2.68
C ARG A 159 -7.04 -0.69 -3.23
N SER A 160 -7.92 -1.17 -4.10
CA SER A 160 -8.88 -0.30 -4.78
C SER A 160 -9.72 0.53 -3.79
N ALA A 161 -9.92 1.81 -4.10
CA ALA A 161 -10.61 2.76 -3.21
C ALA A 161 -12.04 2.31 -2.85
N MET A 162 -12.39 2.40 -1.57
CA MET A 162 -13.72 2.09 -1.03
C MET A 162 -14.33 3.26 -0.27
N ASP A 163 -15.51 3.70 -0.71
CA ASP A 163 -16.32 4.68 0.03
C ASP A 163 -16.90 4.08 1.33
N GLN A 164 -17.51 4.92 2.17
CA GLN A 164 -18.09 4.48 3.45
C GLN A 164 -19.14 3.37 3.29
N ARG A 165 -19.92 3.37 2.22
CA ARG A 165 -20.93 2.33 1.98
C ARG A 165 -20.26 0.99 1.67
N GLN A 166 -19.27 0.99 0.77
CA GLN A 166 -18.49 -0.20 0.42
C GLN A 166 -17.73 -0.76 1.63
N VAL A 167 -17.18 0.13 2.47
CA VAL A 167 -16.51 -0.27 3.72
C VAL A 167 -17.49 -0.93 4.68
N SER A 168 -18.68 -0.35 4.91
CA SER A 168 -19.70 -0.98 5.77
C SER A 168 -20.10 -2.36 5.25
N GLU A 169 -20.37 -2.49 3.95
CA GLU A 169 -20.71 -3.78 3.32
C GLU A 169 -19.58 -4.81 3.51
N CYS A 170 -18.31 -4.39 3.34
CA CYS A 170 -17.15 -5.26 3.53
C CYS A 170 -16.98 -5.70 4.98
N VAL A 171 -17.10 -4.77 5.95
CA VAL A 171 -16.97 -5.08 7.38
C VAL A 171 -18.09 -6.00 7.85
N GLU A 172 -19.33 -5.78 7.41
CA GLU A 172 -20.46 -6.68 7.71
C GLU A 172 -20.22 -8.10 7.21
N LEU A 173 -19.66 -8.26 6.01
CA LEU A 173 -19.29 -9.57 5.47
C LEU A 173 -18.21 -10.23 6.32
N ILE A 174 -17.12 -9.51 6.62
CA ILE A 174 -16.01 -10.01 7.44
C ILE A 174 -16.48 -10.52 8.81
N ILE A 175 -17.44 -9.84 9.43
CA ILE A 175 -17.96 -10.21 10.76
C ILE A 175 -18.89 -11.43 10.69
N SER A 176 -19.57 -11.63 9.54
CA SER A 176 -20.63 -12.62 9.36
C SER A 176 -20.15 -13.94 8.76
N GLU A 177 -19.03 -13.93 8.04
CA GLU A 177 -18.38 -15.12 7.44
C GLU A 177 -17.64 -15.97 8.48
#